data_AF-A0A9W8QYX4-F1
#
_entry.id   AF-A0A9W8QYX4-F1
#
_cell.length_a   1.000
_cell.length_b   1.000
_cell.length_c   1.000
_cell.angle_alpha   90.00
_cell.angle_beta   90.00
_cell.angle_gamma   90.00
#
_symmetry.space_group_name_H-M   'P 1'
#
loop_
_entity.id
_entity.type
_entity.pdbx_description
1 polymer ?
#
loop_
_entity_poly.entity_id
_entity_poly.type
_entity_poly.pdbx_seq_one_letter_code
_entity_poly.pdbx_strand_id
1 'polypeptide(L)'
;MKFLSLLLAAPALVFARDLSTEVVKGTSTHYGGNLNGGTCSFVSYSLPAGIYGTAFSGSNWNLAANCGACIEVTGPNGKKIKTMIVDKCPECDKGHLDLFQNTFDAVGGSNGLVSTSYKWVTCDITTPLVLRNKEGTSQWWFSMQVRNSNVPVKSLEVSTDGGKSWKGTTRRDYNFFENPSGFGTQTVDVRVTGSTGATIIVKNVSVEPMKETKAGSNFP
;
A
#
# COMPACT_ATOMS: atom_id res chain seq x y z
N MET A 1 -30.21 -41.72 -15.94
CA MET A 1 -30.46 -40.27 -15.71
C MET A 1 -29.19 -39.66 -15.14
N LYS A 2 -28.47 -38.83 -15.93
CA LYS A 2 -27.28 -38.10 -15.46
C LYS A 2 -27.75 -36.86 -14.71
N PHE A 3 -27.56 -36.81 -13.39
CA PHE A 3 -27.79 -35.60 -12.60
C PHE A 3 -26.64 -34.62 -12.87
N LEU A 4 -26.97 -33.54 -13.56
CA LEU A 4 -26.08 -32.41 -13.76
C LEU A 4 -26.10 -31.58 -12.45
N SER A 5 -25.12 -31.78 -11.57
CA SER A 5 -24.94 -30.89 -10.41
C SER A 5 -24.46 -29.54 -10.90
N LEU A 6 -25.37 -28.56 -10.90
CA LEU A 6 -25.03 -27.15 -11.05
C LEU A 6 -24.34 -26.70 -9.75
N LEU A 7 -23.01 -26.53 -9.77
CA LEU A 7 -22.34 -25.75 -8.72
C LEU A 7 -22.71 -24.28 -8.91
N LEU A 8 -23.61 -23.78 -8.07
CA LEU A 8 -23.78 -22.35 -7.87
C LEU A 8 -22.54 -21.82 -7.14
N ALA A 9 -21.65 -21.16 -7.88
CA ALA A 9 -20.63 -20.33 -7.28
C ALA A 9 -21.33 -19.14 -6.59
N ALA A 10 -21.47 -19.20 -5.26
CA ALA A 10 -21.88 -18.04 -4.50
C ALA A 10 -20.84 -16.94 -4.68
N PRO A 11 -21.22 -15.69 -4.98
CA PRO A 11 -20.27 -14.60 -5.01
C PRO A 11 -19.70 -14.45 -3.60
N ALA A 12 -18.40 -14.71 -3.45
CA ALA A 12 -17.70 -14.42 -2.21
C ALA A 12 -17.81 -12.90 -1.99
N LEU A 13 -18.63 -12.49 -1.03
CA LEU A 13 -18.62 -11.13 -0.52
C LEU A 13 -17.22 -10.91 0.06
N VAL A 14 -16.38 -10.21 -0.69
CA VAL A 14 -15.04 -9.81 -0.25
C VAL A 14 -15.24 -8.66 0.74
N PHE A 15 -15.54 -8.99 1.99
CA PHE A 15 -15.45 -8.04 3.09
C PHE A 15 -13.97 -7.78 3.38
N ALA A 16 -13.62 -6.52 3.58
CA ALA A 16 -12.29 -6.15 4.05
C ALA A 16 -12.00 -6.86 5.37
N ARG A 17 -10.90 -7.61 5.41
CA ARG A 17 -10.46 -8.31 6.61
C ARG A 17 -9.80 -7.30 7.52
N ASP A 18 -10.29 -7.21 8.75
CA ASP A 18 -9.71 -6.31 9.75
C ASP A 18 -8.29 -6.74 10.10
N LEU A 19 -7.34 -5.81 9.98
CA LEU A 19 -5.95 -5.98 10.42
C LEU A 19 -5.77 -5.60 11.89
N SER A 20 -6.71 -4.82 12.43
CA SER A 20 -6.79 -4.43 13.84
C SER A 20 -8.24 -4.21 14.23
N THR A 21 -8.59 -4.53 15.48
CA THR A 21 -9.88 -4.17 16.08
C THR A 21 -9.87 -2.78 16.70
N GLU A 22 -8.71 -2.10 16.76
CA GLU A 22 -8.59 -0.73 17.26
C GLU A 22 -9.26 0.25 16.28
N VAL A 23 -10.20 1.03 16.81
CA VAL A 23 -10.82 2.15 16.10
C VAL A 23 -10.21 3.44 16.61
N VAL A 24 -9.55 4.17 15.71
CA VAL A 24 -9.00 5.49 15.99
C VAL A 24 -10.04 6.54 15.65
N LYS A 25 -10.45 7.34 16.64
CA LYS A 25 -11.40 8.44 16.45
C LYS A 25 -10.65 9.75 16.21
N GLY A 26 -11.26 10.64 15.45
CA GLY A 26 -10.75 11.99 15.24
C GLY A 26 -11.62 12.80 14.30
N THR A 27 -10.95 13.57 13.45
CA THR A 27 -11.56 14.46 12.46
C THR A 27 -10.91 14.26 11.11
N SER A 28 -11.49 14.81 10.06
CA SER A 28 -10.86 14.81 8.75
C SER A 28 -11.14 16.10 8.02
N THR A 29 -10.14 16.56 7.27
CA THR A 29 -10.22 17.62 6.27
C THR A 29 -10.19 16.98 4.88
N HIS A 30 -10.03 17.80 3.84
CA HIS A 30 -9.91 17.31 2.48
C HIS A 30 -8.91 18.10 1.65
N TYR A 31 -8.42 17.44 0.60
CA TYR A 31 -7.65 18.05 -0.47
C TYR A 31 -7.99 17.44 -1.84
N GLY A 32 -7.43 18.04 -2.91
CA GLY A 32 -7.69 17.63 -4.28
C GLY A 32 -7.18 16.23 -4.65
N GLY A 33 -6.28 15.64 -3.85
CA GLY A 33 -5.65 14.36 -4.11
C GLY A 33 -4.52 14.44 -5.16
N ASN A 34 -3.37 13.82 -4.86
CA ASN A 34 -2.24 13.79 -5.80
C ASN A 34 -1.37 12.54 -5.63
N LEU A 35 -1.58 11.51 -6.45
CA LEU A 35 -0.76 10.30 -6.42
C LEU A 35 0.67 10.52 -6.95
N ASN A 36 0.83 11.45 -7.89
CA ASN A 36 2.13 11.72 -8.52
C ASN A 36 3.04 12.62 -7.67
N GLY A 37 2.47 13.41 -6.77
CA GLY A 37 3.21 14.29 -5.87
C GLY A 37 3.15 13.90 -4.39
N GLY A 38 2.32 12.90 -4.04
CA GLY A 38 2.20 12.46 -2.66
C GLY A 38 3.48 11.82 -2.15
N THR A 39 3.71 11.94 -0.84
CA THR A 39 4.93 11.50 -0.15
C THR A 39 5.19 10.00 -0.35
N CYS A 40 4.16 9.17 -0.53
CA CYS A 40 4.35 7.74 -0.85
C CYS A 40 4.92 7.47 -2.26
N SER A 41 5.12 8.49 -3.10
CA SER A 41 5.73 8.37 -4.43
C SER A 41 5.03 7.37 -5.36
N PHE A 42 3.69 7.34 -5.33
CA PHE A 42 2.87 6.51 -6.21
C PHE A 42 2.75 7.10 -7.63
N VAL A 43 3.87 7.56 -8.18
CA VAL A 43 3.96 8.11 -9.55
C VAL A 43 3.52 7.07 -10.57
N SER A 44 2.61 7.49 -11.46
CA SER A 44 1.98 6.66 -12.50
C SER A 44 1.20 5.45 -11.98
N TYR A 45 0.90 5.39 -10.68
CA TYR A 45 0.04 4.37 -10.11
C TYR A 45 -1.43 4.80 -10.21
N SER A 46 -2.32 3.84 -10.46
CA SER A 46 -3.76 4.04 -10.38
C SER A 46 -4.30 3.27 -9.19
N LEU A 47 -5.11 3.94 -8.36
CA LEU A 47 -5.80 3.28 -7.26
C LEU A 47 -6.75 2.19 -7.80
N PRO A 48 -6.83 1.02 -7.13
CA PRO A 48 -7.83 0.01 -7.46
C PRO A 48 -9.24 0.56 -7.34
N ALA A 49 -10.16 0.03 -8.15
CA ALA A 49 -11.56 0.44 -8.11
C ALA A 49 -12.15 0.27 -6.71
N GLY A 50 -12.89 1.28 -6.24
CA GLY A 50 -13.50 1.29 -4.90
C GLY A 50 -12.52 1.59 -3.75
N ILE A 51 -11.26 1.89 -4.04
CA ILE A 51 -10.29 2.38 -3.06
C ILE A 51 -9.94 3.83 -3.38
N TYR A 52 -10.08 4.70 -2.38
CA TYR A 52 -9.77 6.13 -2.50
C TYR A 52 -8.44 6.48 -1.83
N GLY A 53 -7.93 7.70 -2.00
CA GLY A 53 -6.68 8.14 -1.37
C GLY A 53 -6.90 9.03 -0.15
N THR A 54 -5.91 9.08 0.74
CA THR A 54 -5.80 10.06 1.84
C THR A 54 -4.34 10.40 2.11
N ALA A 55 -4.10 11.60 2.61
CA ALA A 55 -2.89 11.90 3.36
C ALA A 55 -3.06 11.45 4.82
N PHE A 56 -2.03 10.85 5.39
CA PHE A 56 -2.04 10.28 6.73
C PHE A 56 -1.25 11.14 7.71
N SER A 57 -1.57 11.00 8.99
CA SER A 57 -0.94 11.74 10.09
C SER A 57 0.59 11.77 10.00
N GLY A 58 1.13 12.99 10.04
CA GLY A 58 2.57 13.25 10.08
C GLY A 58 3.21 12.72 11.36
N SER A 59 2.54 12.88 12.51
CA SER A 59 3.01 12.34 13.80
C SER A 59 3.02 10.81 13.86
N ASN A 60 2.25 10.15 12.99
CA ASN A 60 2.18 8.69 12.87
C ASN A 60 2.70 8.16 11.53
N TRP A 61 3.51 8.94 10.79
CA TRP A 61 3.95 8.58 9.44
C TRP A 61 4.85 7.32 9.39
N ASN A 62 5.64 7.10 10.44
CA ASN A 62 6.46 5.90 10.63
C ASN A 62 7.37 5.55 9.43
N LEU A 63 8.14 6.52 8.94
CA LEU A 63 9.04 6.37 7.78
C LEU A 63 8.33 5.73 6.57
N ALA A 64 7.12 6.17 6.24
CA ALA A 64 6.29 5.61 5.17
C ALA A 64 5.94 4.10 5.33
N ALA A 65 6.03 3.53 6.54
CA ALA A 65 5.59 2.16 6.77
C ALA A 65 4.08 1.95 6.51
N ASN A 66 3.31 3.03 6.57
CA ASN A 66 1.87 3.02 6.31
C ASN A 66 1.52 3.28 4.83
N CYS A 67 2.49 3.61 3.97
CA CYS A 67 2.22 3.84 2.56
C CYS A 67 1.65 2.59 1.87
N GLY A 68 0.55 2.78 1.13
CA GLY A 68 -0.16 1.71 0.43
C GLY A 68 -1.05 0.85 1.33
N ALA A 69 -1.03 1.05 2.65
CA ALA A 69 -1.96 0.38 3.55
C ALA A 69 -3.36 0.97 3.42
N CYS A 70 -4.38 0.14 3.70
CA CYS A 70 -5.77 0.56 3.65
C CYS A 70 -6.40 0.70 5.05
N ILE A 71 -7.27 1.68 5.16
CA ILE A 71 -8.11 1.95 6.32
C ILE A 71 -9.58 2.04 5.88
N GLU A 72 -10.50 1.65 6.76
CA GLU A 72 -11.94 1.90 6.61
C GLU A 72 -12.29 3.17 7.37
N VAL A 73 -12.56 4.27 6.66
CA VAL A 73 -12.97 5.55 7.23
C VAL A 73 -14.49 5.55 7.40
N THR A 74 -14.95 5.81 8.62
CA THR A 74 -16.37 5.91 8.98
C THR A 74 -16.73 7.35 9.31
N GLY A 75 -17.75 7.88 8.63
CA GLY A 75 -18.31 9.22 8.88
C GLY A 75 -19.50 9.22 9.86
N PRO A 76 -19.99 10.40 10.27
CA PRO A 76 -21.14 10.56 11.17
C PRO A 76 -22.45 10.00 10.56
N ASN A 77 -22.52 9.91 9.23
CA ASN A 77 -23.65 9.34 8.51
C ASN A 77 -23.63 7.80 8.48
N GLY A 78 -22.66 7.16 9.14
CA GLY A 78 -22.50 5.71 9.19
C GLY A 78 -21.90 5.08 7.93
N LYS A 79 -21.62 5.86 6.88
CA LYS A 79 -20.95 5.36 5.68
C LYS A 79 -19.50 5.01 5.97
N LYS A 80 -19.04 3.96 5.31
CA LYS A 80 -17.71 3.37 5.44
C LYS A 80 -17.04 3.37 4.08
N ILE A 81 -15.90 4.03 3.99
CA ILE A 81 -15.14 4.18 2.74
C ILE A 81 -13.75 3.60 2.94
N LYS A 82 -13.35 2.69 2.04
CA LYS A 82 -12.00 2.14 2.03
C LYS A 82 -11.05 3.12 1.38
N THR A 83 -9.99 3.45 2.09
CA THR A 83 -9.04 4.49 1.69
C THR A 83 -7.62 3.99 1.88
N MET A 84 -6.79 4.18 0.86
CA MET A 84 -5.36 3.89 0.85
C MET A 84 -4.57 5.13 1.28
N ILE A 85 -3.57 4.92 2.13
CA ILE A 85 -2.61 5.96 2.52
C ILE A 85 -1.63 6.18 1.37
N VAL A 86 -1.68 7.37 0.79
CA VAL A 86 -0.91 7.74 -0.42
C VAL A 86 -0.05 8.97 -0.23
N ASP A 87 -0.24 9.68 0.88
CA ASP A 87 0.47 10.93 1.16
C ASP A 87 0.61 11.14 2.67
N LYS A 88 1.38 12.14 3.06
CA LYS A 88 1.61 12.58 4.43
C LYS A 88 0.96 13.95 4.61
N CYS A 89 0.22 14.12 5.70
CA CYS A 89 -0.22 15.42 6.20
C CYS A 89 0.67 15.77 7.41
N PRO A 90 1.75 16.56 7.22
CA PRO A 90 2.73 16.82 8.28
C PRO A 90 2.14 17.39 9.58
N GLU A 91 1.10 18.21 9.47
CA GLU A 91 0.41 18.88 10.56
C GLU A 91 -0.68 18.03 11.22
N CYS A 92 -1.05 16.89 10.64
CA CYS A 92 -2.14 16.05 11.14
C CYS A 92 -1.70 15.12 12.28
N ASP A 93 -2.46 15.13 13.38
CA ASP A 93 -2.33 14.18 14.49
C ASP A 93 -2.89 12.78 14.16
N LYS A 94 -2.60 11.76 14.99
CA LYS A 94 -2.94 10.33 14.75
C LYS A 94 -4.37 10.09 14.25
N GLY A 95 -5.35 10.84 14.76
CA GLY A 95 -6.77 10.72 14.41
C GLY A 95 -7.24 11.62 13.27
N HIS A 96 -6.40 12.54 12.80
CA HIS A 96 -6.73 13.46 11.72
C HIS A 96 -6.28 12.92 10.37
N LEU A 97 -7.22 12.79 9.43
CA LEU A 97 -6.95 12.41 8.04
C LEU A 97 -7.21 13.58 7.11
N ASP A 98 -6.39 13.73 6.07
CA ASP A 98 -6.67 14.67 4.99
C ASP A 98 -7.13 13.88 3.75
N LEU A 99 -8.44 13.74 3.63
CA LEU A 99 -9.07 12.81 2.70
C LEU A 99 -9.05 13.38 1.28
N PHE A 100 -9.09 12.52 0.26
CA PHE A 100 -9.48 13.00 -1.06
C PHE A 100 -10.91 13.56 -0.99
N GLN A 101 -11.19 14.62 -1.75
CA GLN A 101 -12.50 15.30 -1.76
C GLN A 101 -13.69 14.34 -1.84
N ASN A 102 -13.64 13.37 -2.75
CA ASN A 102 -14.71 12.39 -2.93
C ASN A 102 -14.99 11.54 -1.68
N THR A 103 -13.97 11.21 -0.89
CA THR A 103 -14.11 10.47 0.36
C THR A 103 -14.69 11.37 1.44
N PHE A 104 -14.18 12.61 1.56
CA PHE A 104 -14.71 13.61 2.48
C PHE A 104 -16.20 13.87 2.26
N ASP A 105 -16.62 14.08 1.02
CA ASP A 105 -18.02 14.28 0.65
C ASP A 105 -18.85 13.02 0.98
N ALA A 106 -18.34 11.84 0.65
CA ALA A 106 -19.03 10.58 0.88
C ALA A 106 -19.27 10.30 2.38
N VAL A 107 -18.31 10.62 3.25
CA VAL A 107 -18.46 10.45 4.71
C VAL A 107 -19.29 11.54 5.38
N GLY A 108 -19.81 12.51 4.60
CA GLY A 108 -20.71 13.55 5.10
C GLY A 108 -19.98 14.81 5.57
N GLY A 109 -18.81 15.09 5.01
CA GLY A 109 -18.09 16.31 5.31
C GLY A 109 -18.75 17.56 4.75
N SER A 110 -18.61 18.65 5.50
CA SER A 110 -19.10 19.97 5.15
C SER A 110 -18.26 21.03 5.84
N ASN A 111 -18.20 22.25 5.31
CA ASN A 111 -17.44 23.36 5.90
C ASN A 111 -15.95 23.03 6.18
N GLY A 112 -15.35 22.17 5.36
CA GLY A 112 -13.92 21.80 5.44
C GLY A 112 -13.53 20.82 6.55
N LEU A 113 -14.46 20.38 7.41
CA LEU A 113 -14.17 19.47 8.51
C LEU A 113 -15.28 18.43 8.70
N VAL A 114 -14.93 17.22 9.15
CA VAL A 114 -15.89 16.17 9.52
C VAL A 114 -15.36 15.30 10.63
N SER A 115 -16.22 14.90 11.58
CA SER A 115 -15.82 13.90 12.59
C SER A 115 -15.72 12.54 11.91
N THR A 116 -14.63 11.81 12.15
CA THR A 116 -14.45 10.49 11.56
C THR A 116 -13.86 9.52 12.56
N SER A 117 -13.89 8.25 12.19
CA SER A 117 -13.01 7.25 12.78
C SER A 117 -12.46 6.35 11.69
N TYR A 118 -11.32 5.71 11.94
CA TYR A 118 -10.79 4.70 11.04
C TYR A 118 -10.32 3.45 11.79
N LYS A 119 -10.31 2.33 11.08
CA LYS A 119 -9.65 1.10 11.48
C LYS A 119 -8.80 0.55 10.33
N TRP A 120 -7.79 -0.22 10.65
CA TRP A 120 -6.91 -0.85 9.67
C TRP A 120 -7.57 -2.09 9.05
N VAL A 121 -7.58 -2.15 7.72
CA VAL A 121 -8.19 -3.25 6.96
C VAL A 121 -7.26 -3.71 5.83
N THR A 122 -7.45 -4.92 5.33
CA THR A 122 -6.85 -5.34 4.07
C THR A 122 -7.37 -4.48 2.92
N CYS A 123 -6.53 -4.27 1.91
CA CYS A 123 -6.97 -3.56 0.71
C CYS A 123 -7.94 -4.39 -0.16
N ASP A 124 -7.87 -5.72 -0.08
CA ASP A 124 -8.63 -6.70 -0.89
C ASP A 124 -8.35 -6.62 -2.40
N ILE A 125 -7.13 -6.23 -2.74
CA ILE A 125 -6.59 -6.26 -4.09
C ILE A 125 -6.31 -7.72 -4.47
N THR A 126 -7.02 -8.21 -5.48
CA THR A 126 -6.85 -9.60 -5.97
C THR A 126 -5.74 -9.73 -7.00
N THR A 127 -5.30 -8.61 -7.59
CA THR A 127 -4.20 -8.60 -8.57
C THR A 127 -2.83 -8.66 -7.86
N PRO A 128 -1.78 -9.18 -8.53
CA PRO A 128 -0.48 -9.31 -7.90
C PRO A 128 0.14 -7.99 -7.45
N LEU A 129 0.98 -8.03 -6.41
CA LEU A 129 1.80 -6.88 -6.07
C LEU A 129 2.81 -6.57 -7.19
N VAL A 130 3.29 -5.33 -7.20
CA VAL A 130 4.22 -4.84 -8.23
C VAL A 130 5.47 -4.26 -7.58
N LEU A 131 6.63 -4.67 -8.09
CA LEU A 131 7.92 -4.09 -7.76
C LEU A 131 8.27 -3.01 -8.79
N ARG A 132 8.55 -1.79 -8.32
CA ARG A 132 8.93 -0.65 -9.17
C ARG A 132 10.33 -0.15 -8.80
N ASN A 133 11.28 -0.25 -9.72
CA ASN A 133 12.59 0.40 -9.53
C ASN A 133 12.45 1.92 -9.61
N LYS A 134 13.15 2.67 -8.78
CA LYS A 134 13.22 4.13 -8.90
C LYS A 134 14.02 4.53 -10.14
N GLU A 135 13.83 5.75 -10.62
CA GLU A 135 14.81 6.40 -11.49
C GLU A 135 16.21 6.36 -10.83
N GLY A 136 17.23 6.05 -11.63
CA GLY A 136 18.63 5.91 -11.18
C GLY A 136 18.99 4.54 -10.61
N THR A 137 18.02 3.62 -10.43
CA THR A 137 18.30 2.25 -9.97
C THR A 137 19.27 1.54 -10.92
N SER A 138 20.27 0.87 -10.37
CA SER A 138 21.27 0.12 -11.12
C SER A 138 21.92 -0.93 -10.23
N GLN A 139 22.87 -1.69 -10.79
CA GLN A 139 23.70 -2.60 -10.01
C GLN A 139 24.56 -1.89 -8.95
N TRP A 140 24.79 -0.58 -9.09
CA TRP A 140 25.63 0.23 -8.19
C TRP A 140 24.83 1.02 -7.15
N TRP A 141 23.53 1.18 -7.37
CA TRP A 141 22.63 1.89 -6.45
C TRP A 141 21.22 1.32 -6.59
N PHE A 142 20.67 0.78 -5.50
CA PHE A 142 19.37 0.11 -5.53
C PHE A 142 18.31 0.92 -4.78
N SER A 143 17.15 1.13 -5.42
CA SER A 143 15.97 1.73 -4.79
C SER A 143 14.71 1.17 -5.44
N MET A 144 13.91 0.45 -4.66
CA MET A 144 12.71 -0.23 -5.17
C MET A 144 11.50 0.07 -4.29
N GLN A 145 10.36 0.26 -4.91
CA GLN A 145 9.07 0.43 -4.25
C GLN A 145 8.21 -0.82 -4.45
N VAL A 146 7.50 -1.21 -3.39
CA VAL A 146 6.44 -2.22 -3.47
C VAL A 146 5.11 -1.48 -3.61
N ARG A 147 4.35 -1.81 -4.65
CA ARG A 147 3.03 -1.24 -4.97
C ARG A 147 1.97 -2.33 -4.97
N ASN A 148 0.71 -1.91 -4.90
CA ASN A 148 -0.43 -2.81 -5.03
C ASN A 148 -0.42 -3.96 -3.99
N SER A 149 0.10 -3.72 -2.78
CA SER A 149 0.16 -4.72 -1.69
C SER A 149 -1.14 -4.73 -0.90
N ASN A 150 -1.64 -5.91 -0.53
CA ASN A 150 -2.87 -6.06 0.26
C ASN A 150 -2.77 -5.64 1.73
N VAL A 151 -1.56 -5.74 2.27
CA VAL A 151 -1.24 -5.41 3.66
C VAL A 151 -0.06 -4.45 3.67
N PRO A 152 0.13 -3.67 4.77
CA PRO A 152 1.33 -2.87 4.93
C PRO A 152 2.58 -3.72 4.71
N VAL A 153 3.51 -3.22 3.90
CA VAL A 153 4.79 -3.91 3.70
C VAL A 153 5.63 -3.69 4.95
N LYS A 154 6.27 -4.72 5.47
CA LYS A 154 7.21 -4.64 6.59
C LYS A 154 8.63 -4.42 6.09
N SER A 155 9.12 -5.30 5.21
CA SER A 155 10.49 -5.26 4.70
C SER A 155 10.58 -5.73 3.24
N LEU A 156 11.67 -5.31 2.59
CA LEU A 156 12.13 -5.82 1.31
C LEU A 156 13.57 -6.28 1.47
N GLU A 157 13.84 -7.51 1.06
CA GLU A 157 15.16 -8.13 1.11
C GLU A 157 15.53 -8.63 -0.28
N VAL A 158 16.83 -8.67 -0.56
CA VAL A 158 17.35 -9.00 -1.89
C VAL A 158 18.35 -10.15 -1.80
N SER A 159 18.28 -11.06 -2.75
CA SER A 159 19.23 -12.15 -2.94
C SER A 159 19.89 -12.05 -4.31
N THR A 160 21.19 -12.34 -4.36
CA THR A 160 22.02 -12.39 -5.57
C THR A 160 22.55 -13.80 -5.86
N ASP A 161 22.13 -14.80 -5.07
CA ASP A 161 22.66 -16.17 -5.09
C ASP A 161 21.54 -17.22 -5.25
N GLY A 162 20.41 -16.82 -5.84
CA GLY A 162 19.25 -17.69 -6.08
C GLY A 162 18.47 -18.04 -4.82
N GLY A 163 18.45 -17.13 -3.84
CA GLY A 163 17.67 -17.24 -2.61
C GLY A 163 18.37 -17.96 -1.46
N LYS A 164 19.68 -18.26 -1.58
CA LYS A 164 20.45 -18.92 -0.50
C LYS A 164 20.73 -17.95 0.66
N SER A 165 20.99 -16.69 0.35
CA SER A 165 21.15 -15.62 1.34
C SER A 165 20.32 -14.38 0.97
N TRP A 166 19.93 -13.60 1.99
CA TRP A 166 19.07 -12.45 1.85
C TRP A 166 19.67 -11.25 2.58
N LYS A 167 19.88 -10.15 1.85
CA LYS A 167 20.37 -8.89 2.39
C LYS A 167 19.21 -7.91 2.54
N GLY A 168 19.09 -7.33 3.73
CA GLY A 168 18.09 -6.30 4.03
C GLY A 168 18.35 -4.99 3.28
N THR A 169 17.28 -4.25 3.04
CA THR A 169 17.30 -2.88 2.54
C THR A 169 16.76 -1.91 3.59
N THR A 170 16.99 -0.61 3.39
CA THR A 170 16.51 0.44 4.30
C THR A 170 15.33 1.16 3.66
N ARG A 171 14.18 1.19 4.37
CA ARG A 171 13.03 2.01 3.94
C ARG A 171 13.33 3.50 4.13
N ARG A 172 12.90 4.30 3.17
CA ARG A 172 12.93 5.78 3.21
C ARG A 172 11.56 6.37 3.48
N ASP A 173 11.55 7.63 3.91
CA ASP A 173 10.34 8.39 4.26
C ASP A 173 9.35 8.56 3.10
N TYR A 174 9.76 8.23 1.88
CA TYR A 174 8.98 8.33 0.64
C TYR A 174 8.64 6.96 0.00
N ASN A 175 8.65 5.89 0.82
CA ASN A 175 8.22 4.54 0.46
C ASN A 175 9.08 3.81 -0.60
N PHE A 176 10.38 4.03 -0.57
CA PHE A 176 11.35 3.21 -1.30
C PHE A 176 12.25 2.45 -0.33
N PHE A 177 12.69 1.28 -0.78
CA PHE A 177 13.60 0.39 -0.08
C PHE A 177 14.95 0.42 -0.77
N GLU A 178 15.99 0.82 -0.04
CA GLU A 178 17.26 1.20 -0.65
C GLU A 178 18.45 0.41 -0.12
N ASN A 179 19.42 0.22 -1.02
CA ASN A 179 20.79 -0.15 -0.71
C ASN A 179 21.72 0.74 -1.55
N PRO A 180 22.30 1.80 -0.95
CA PRO A 180 23.11 2.78 -1.68
C PRO A 180 24.34 2.20 -2.38
N SER A 181 24.86 1.05 -1.93
CA SER A 181 25.98 0.35 -2.55
C SER A 181 25.57 -0.54 -3.73
N GLY A 182 24.26 -0.64 -4.02
CA GLY A 182 23.73 -1.57 -5.00
C GLY A 182 23.99 -3.04 -4.63
N PHE A 183 23.76 -3.92 -5.59
CA PHE A 183 23.94 -5.38 -5.43
C PHE A 183 24.97 -5.98 -6.38
N GLY A 184 25.61 -5.18 -7.24
CA GLY A 184 26.66 -5.61 -8.15
C GLY A 184 26.20 -6.48 -9.32
N THR A 185 24.89 -6.68 -9.49
CA THR A 185 24.28 -7.47 -10.57
C THR A 185 23.09 -6.74 -11.19
N GLN A 186 22.80 -7.06 -12.46
CA GLN A 186 21.67 -6.52 -13.22
C GLN A 186 20.33 -7.19 -12.92
N THR A 187 20.36 -8.36 -12.27
CA THR A 187 19.15 -9.10 -11.87
C THR A 187 19.30 -9.64 -10.45
N VAL A 188 18.20 -9.63 -9.70
CA VAL A 188 18.14 -10.06 -8.30
C VAL A 188 16.85 -10.81 -8.00
N ASP A 189 16.85 -11.64 -6.96
CA ASP A 189 15.62 -12.14 -6.35
C ASP A 189 15.19 -11.20 -5.22
N VAL A 190 13.89 -10.92 -5.11
CA VAL A 190 13.33 -10.00 -4.11
C VAL A 190 12.35 -10.74 -3.22
N ARG A 191 12.52 -10.63 -1.90
CA ARG A 191 11.58 -11.10 -0.88
C ARG A 191 10.91 -9.90 -0.24
N VAL A 192 9.59 -9.83 -0.35
CA VAL A 192 8.76 -8.84 0.33
C VAL A 192 8.07 -9.52 1.51
N THR A 193 8.17 -8.93 2.69
CA THR A 193 7.46 -9.40 3.89
C THR A 193 6.35 -8.41 4.23
N GLY A 194 5.11 -8.89 4.37
CA GLY A 194 3.97 -8.10 4.82
C GLY A 194 3.93 -7.94 6.34
N SER A 195 3.07 -7.05 6.84
CA SER A 195 2.87 -6.82 8.28
C SER A 195 2.34 -8.05 9.02
N THR A 196 1.66 -8.96 8.33
CA THR A 196 1.18 -10.25 8.86
C THR A 196 2.30 -11.29 9.01
N GLY A 197 3.51 -11.02 8.51
CA GLY A 197 4.63 -11.97 8.47
C GLY A 197 4.64 -12.86 7.23
N ALA A 198 3.59 -12.84 6.40
CA ALA A 198 3.59 -13.52 5.12
C ALA A 198 4.67 -12.95 4.18
N THR A 199 5.24 -13.81 3.32
CA THR A 199 6.30 -13.43 2.39
C THR A 199 5.93 -13.76 0.95
N ILE A 200 6.38 -12.92 0.01
CA ILE A 200 6.29 -13.14 -1.43
C ILE A 200 7.71 -13.02 -2.00
N ILE A 201 8.11 -14.00 -2.79
CA ILE A 201 9.40 -14.01 -3.49
C ILE A 201 9.14 -13.81 -4.98
N VAL A 202 9.83 -12.83 -5.56
CA VAL A 202 9.84 -12.56 -7.00
C VAL A 202 11.26 -12.82 -7.50
N LYS A 203 11.39 -13.76 -8.44
CA LYS A 203 12.70 -14.16 -8.97
C LYS A 203 13.10 -13.35 -10.20
N ASN A 204 14.40 -13.24 -10.45
CA ASN A 204 14.98 -12.63 -11.65
C ASN A 204 14.45 -11.21 -11.94
N VAL A 205 14.29 -10.39 -10.91
CA VAL A 205 13.87 -9.00 -11.00
C VAL A 205 15.02 -8.17 -11.59
N SER A 206 14.79 -7.53 -12.73
CA SER A 206 15.75 -6.58 -13.33
C SER A 206 15.94 -5.36 -12.42
N VAL A 207 17.17 -4.86 -12.29
CA VAL A 207 17.47 -3.57 -11.62
C VAL A 207 17.56 -2.40 -12.61
N GLU A 208 17.00 -2.55 -13.81
CA GLU A 208 16.89 -1.46 -14.78
C GLU A 208 16.05 -0.30 -14.20
N PRO A 209 16.50 0.97 -14.35
CA PRO A 209 15.75 2.13 -13.88
C PRO A 209 14.32 2.11 -14.40
N MET A 210 13.40 2.54 -13.56
CA MET A 210 11.99 2.70 -13.93
C MET A 210 11.23 1.41 -14.29
N LYS A 211 11.87 0.25 -14.26
CA LYS A 211 11.24 -1.04 -14.60
C LYS A 211 10.21 -1.45 -13.55
N GLU A 212 9.10 -2.00 -14.04
CA GLU A 212 8.13 -2.74 -13.23
C GLU A 212 8.27 -4.25 -13.41
N THR A 213 8.16 -4.98 -12.30
CA THR A 213 8.06 -6.44 -12.29
C THR A 213 6.85 -6.84 -11.45
N LYS A 214 5.91 -7.58 -12.07
CA LYS A 214 4.75 -8.12 -11.36
C LYS A 214 5.14 -9.38 -10.61
N ALA A 215 4.68 -9.52 -9.38
CA ALA A 215 4.76 -10.79 -8.66
C ALA A 215 3.77 -11.81 -9.25
N GLY A 216 3.87 -13.06 -8.79
CA GLY A 216 2.88 -14.10 -9.11
C GLY A 216 1.56 -13.97 -8.33
N SER A 217 1.54 -13.21 -7.23
CA SER A 217 0.39 -13.10 -6.35
C SER A 217 0.43 -11.84 -5.48
N ASN A 218 -0.58 -11.67 -4.63
CA ASN A 218 -0.61 -10.71 -3.53
C ASN A 218 -0.62 -11.45 -2.19
N PHE A 219 -0.48 -10.71 -1.09
CA PHE A 219 -0.66 -11.28 0.25
C PHE A 219 -2.12 -11.71 0.47
N PRO A 220 -2.36 -12.82 1.18
CA PRO A 220 -3.70 -13.32 1.50
C PRO A 220 -4.45 -12.46 2.52
#